data_AF-A0A1X1R972-F1
#
_entry.id   AF-A0A1X1R972-F1
#
_cell.length_a   1.000
_cell.length_b   1.000
_cell.length_c   1.000
_cell.angle_alpha   90.00
_cell.angle_beta   90.00
_cell.angle_gamma   90.00
#
_symmetry.space_group_name_H-M   'P 1'
#
loop_
_entity.id
_entity.type
_entity.pdbx_description
1 polymer ?
#
loop_
_entity_poly.entity_id
_entity_poly.type
_entity_poly.pdbx_seq_one_letter_code
_entity_poly.pdbx_strand_id
1 'polypeptide(L)'
;MESRQVPETTRAEVLAVCVVAGLHADPGKVGVTAIDKRPVDGPVKAGPLGLYADVQADRKHHGGPDKAIYVYAQEDADFWSAELGRNLPPGWFGENLRVTGIDVNAAVIGERWRIGDTVEVEVTSPRTPCQTFARWVGGQDEPGWVKRFAAAGRLGPYLKVLQTGEVRAGDRVAVIHRPDGAPTILESFRRSRG
;
A
#
# COMPACT_ATOMS: atom_id res chain seq x y z
N MET A 1 15.63 34.09 25.98
CA MET A 1 15.22 32.73 26.36
C MET A 1 13.99 32.40 25.54
N GLU A 2 14.19 31.99 24.30
CA GLU A 2 13.11 31.51 23.43
C GLU A 2 13.27 30.01 23.31
N SER A 3 12.32 29.30 23.90
CA SER A 3 12.12 27.87 23.74
C SER A 3 11.86 27.58 22.26
N ARG A 4 12.86 27.03 21.56
CA ARG A 4 12.65 26.41 20.26
C ARG A 4 11.75 25.20 20.48
N GLN A 5 10.51 25.32 20.00
CA GLN A 5 9.58 24.21 19.90
C GLN A 5 10.21 23.18 18.95
N VAL A 6 10.52 21.99 19.48
CA VAL A 6 10.94 20.85 18.67
C VAL A 6 9.75 20.51 17.76
N PRO A 7 9.93 20.37 16.43
CA PRO A 7 8.83 19.95 15.57
C PRO A 7 8.31 18.61 16.06
N GLU A 8 7.01 18.51 16.27
CA GLU A 8 6.34 17.27 16.61
C GLU A 8 6.68 16.24 15.53
N THR A 9 7.44 15.21 15.90
CA THR A 9 7.83 14.16 14.96
C THR A 9 6.54 13.53 14.43
N THR A 10 6.22 13.72 13.15
CA THR A 10 5.00 13.19 12.55
C THR A 10 4.91 11.71 12.86
N ARG A 11 3.92 11.33 13.66
CA ARG A 11 3.73 9.95 14.11
C ARG A 11 3.18 9.15 12.93
N ALA A 12 3.81 8.02 12.60
CA ALA A 12 3.30 7.18 11.54
C ALA A 12 1.91 6.62 11.89
N GLU A 13 0.97 6.70 10.96
CA GLU A 13 -0.42 6.31 11.17
C GLU A 13 -1.13 5.88 9.87
N VAL A 14 -2.24 5.16 10.03
CA VAL A 14 -3.16 4.79 8.96
C VAL A 14 -4.13 5.95 8.74
N LEU A 15 -4.12 6.55 7.54
CA LEU A 15 -5.06 7.59 7.15
C LEU A 15 -6.39 7.02 6.65
N ALA A 16 -6.35 5.87 5.97
CA ALA A 16 -7.55 5.22 5.49
C ALA A 16 -7.36 3.70 5.37
N VAL A 17 -8.44 2.98 5.70
CA VAL A 17 -8.57 1.56 5.42
C VAL A 17 -9.49 1.42 4.22
N CYS A 18 -9.01 0.77 3.16
CA CYS A 18 -9.70 0.66 1.89
C CYS A 18 -9.97 -0.81 1.55
N VAL A 19 -11.21 -1.10 1.13
CA VAL A 19 -11.66 -2.41 0.66
C VAL A 19 -12.33 -2.27 -0.69
N VAL A 20 -12.56 -3.39 -1.38
CA VAL A 20 -13.26 -3.41 -2.68
C VAL A 20 -14.60 -2.70 -2.58
N ALA A 21 -14.77 -1.63 -3.34
CA ALA A 21 -16.04 -0.93 -3.50
C ALA A 21 -16.84 -1.46 -4.69
N GLY A 22 -16.16 -1.97 -5.72
CA GLY A 22 -16.79 -2.48 -6.92
C GLY A 22 -15.89 -3.43 -7.71
N LEU A 23 -16.51 -4.41 -8.36
CA LEU A 23 -15.86 -5.24 -9.36
C LEU A 23 -16.12 -4.62 -10.74
N HIS A 24 -15.06 -4.46 -11.52
CA HIS A 24 -15.13 -3.85 -12.85
C HIS A 24 -14.69 -4.83 -13.91
N ALA A 25 -15.33 -4.79 -15.08
CA ALA A 25 -14.86 -5.56 -16.23
C ALA A 25 -13.43 -5.12 -16.60
N ASP A 26 -12.55 -6.09 -16.82
CA ASP A 26 -11.15 -5.84 -17.18
C ASP A 26 -10.77 -6.76 -18.35
N PRO A 27 -10.14 -6.24 -19.42
CA PRO A 27 -9.73 -7.06 -20.57
C PRO A 27 -8.55 -8.00 -20.27
N GLY A 28 -8.08 -8.07 -19.02
CA GLY A 28 -7.13 -9.07 -18.57
C GLY A 28 -7.71 -10.49 -18.57
N LYS A 29 -6.85 -11.49 -18.35
CA LYS A 29 -7.22 -12.91 -18.43
C LYS A 29 -8.40 -13.33 -17.54
N VAL A 30 -8.59 -12.64 -16.41
CA VAL A 30 -9.64 -12.92 -15.43
C VAL A 30 -10.98 -12.29 -15.83
N GLY A 31 -11.00 -11.30 -16.73
CA GLY A 31 -12.23 -10.63 -17.18
C GLY A 31 -12.79 -9.61 -16.19
N VAL A 32 -12.32 -9.59 -14.94
CA VAL A 32 -12.78 -8.71 -13.87
C VAL A 32 -11.62 -8.26 -12.98
N THR A 33 -11.71 -7.05 -12.43
CA THR A 33 -10.75 -6.48 -11.49
C THR A 33 -11.43 -5.98 -10.21
N ALA A 34 -10.73 -6.12 -9.09
CA ALA A 34 -11.09 -5.62 -7.76
C ALA A 34 -10.23 -4.41 -7.34
N ILE A 35 -9.62 -3.72 -8.30
CA ILE A 35 -8.70 -2.61 -8.04
C ILE A 35 -9.39 -1.34 -7.51
N ASP A 36 -10.71 -1.21 -7.67
CA ASP A 36 -11.51 -0.12 -7.09
C ASP A 36 -11.64 -0.32 -5.58
N LYS A 37 -10.65 0.20 -4.84
CA LYS A 37 -10.64 0.26 -3.40
C LYS A 37 -11.09 1.64 -2.94
N ARG A 38 -11.92 1.71 -1.90
CA ARG A 38 -12.36 2.98 -1.31
C ARG A 38 -12.34 2.92 0.21
N PRO A 39 -12.17 4.07 0.90
CA PRO A 39 -12.20 4.13 2.36
C PRO A 39 -13.50 3.55 2.92
N VAL A 40 -13.38 2.87 4.06
CA VAL A 40 -14.53 2.47 4.88
C VAL A 40 -14.42 3.06 6.27
N ASP A 41 -15.59 3.32 6.86
CA ASP A 41 -15.68 3.80 8.23
C ASP A 41 -15.59 2.65 9.22
N GLY A 42 -14.93 2.90 10.34
CA GLY A 42 -14.83 1.96 11.46
C GLY A 42 -13.73 0.90 11.30
N PRO A 43 -13.64 -0.02 12.29
CA PRO A 43 -12.62 -1.06 12.29
C PRO A 43 -12.89 -2.15 11.25
N VAL A 44 -11.81 -2.61 10.61
CA VAL A 44 -11.81 -3.72 9.65
C VAL A 44 -10.88 -4.81 10.14
N LYS A 45 -11.36 -6.05 10.15
CA LYS A 45 -10.56 -7.20 10.56
C LYS A 45 -9.45 -7.48 9.56
N ALA A 46 -8.20 -7.50 10.01
CA ALA A 46 -7.04 -7.95 9.26
C ALA A 46 -6.77 -9.44 9.54
N GLY A 47 -6.89 -10.27 8.50
CA GLY A 47 -6.68 -11.71 8.57
C GLY A 47 -5.51 -12.20 7.71
N PRO A 48 -5.16 -13.50 7.79
CA PRO A 48 -4.03 -14.08 7.06
C PRO A 48 -4.11 -13.93 5.54
N LEU A 49 -5.32 -13.74 5.00
CA LEU A 49 -5.56 -13.58 3.56
C LEU A 49 -5.92 -12.15 3.15
N GLY A 50 -5.88 -11.20 4.09
CA GLY A 50 -6.16 -9.78 3.84
C GLY A 50 -7.24 -9.21 4.74
N LEU A 51 -7.71 -8.01 4.38
CA LEU A 51 -8.77 -7.31 5.11
C LEU A 51 -10.14 -7.95 4.84
N TYR A 52 -10.97 -8.05 5.87
CA TYR A 52 -12.36 -8.48 5.71
C TYR A 52 -13.13 -7.51 4.81
N ALA A 53 -14.07 -8.02 4.03
CA ALA A 53 -14.77 -7.32 2.93
C ALA A 53 -13.90 -6.98 1.70
N ASP A 54 -12.60 -7.28 1.72
CA ASP A 54 -11.74 -7.15 0.54
C ASP A 54 -11.80 -8.43 -0.31
N VAL A 55 -12.58 -8.41 -1.40
CA VAL A 55 -12.71 -9.56 -2.32
C VAL A 55 -11.45 -9.69 -3.17
N GLN A 56 -10.72 -10.80 -3.02
CA GLN A 56 -9.65 -11.16 -3.96
C GLN A 56 -10.24 -11.89 -5.17
N ALA A 57 -10.38 -11.19 -6.30
CA ALA A 57 -10.93 -11.76 -7.55
C ALA A 57 -10.01 -12.85 -8.18
N ASP A 58 -8.71 -12.86 -7.87
CA ASP A 58 -7.78 -13.93 -8.26
C ASP A 58 -6.79 -14.26 -7.13
N ARG A 59 -7.07 -15.36 -6.41
CA ARG A 59 -6.24 -15.87 -5.31
C ARG A 59 -4.93 -16.52 -5.77
N LYS A 60 -4.78 -16.86 -7.05
CA LYS A 60 -3.64 -17.66 -7.55
C LYS A 60 -2.46 -16.81 -8.03
N HIS A 61 -2.71 -15.59 -8.53
CA HIS A 61 -1.65 -14.71 -9.04
C HIS A 61 -1.61 -13.31 -8.40
N HIS A 62 -2.71 -12.86 -7.79
CA HIS A 62 -2.88 -11.47 -7.34
C HIS A 62 -3.21 -11.33 -5.84
N GLY A 63 -2.98 -12.39 -5.06
CA GLY A 63 -3.20 -12.42 -3.61
C GLY A 63 -2.34 -13.49 -2.94
N GLY A 64 -2.81 -13.99 -1.80
CA GLY A 64 -2.11 -14.97 -0.97
C GLY A 64 -1.58 -14.37 0.33
N PRO A 65 -1.13 -15.21 1.28
CA PRO A 65 -0.75 -14.76 2.61
C PRO A 65 0.40 -13.75 2.60
N ASP A 66 1.33 -13.88 1.66
CA ASP A 66 2.45 -12.93 1.49
C ASP A 66 2.04 -11.59 0.88
N LYS A 67 0.80 -11.45 0.39
CA LYS A 67 0.26 -10.24 -0.23
C LYS A 67 -1.09 -9.87 0.36
N ALA A 68 -1.27 -10.12 1.66
CA ALA A 68 -2.53 -9.92 2.36
C ALA A 68 -2.97 -8.46 2.36
N ILE A 69 -2.04 -7.51 2.53
CA ILE A 69 -2.34 -6.08 2.62
C ILE A 69 -1.37 -5.32 1.71
N TYR A 70 -1.91 -4.48 0.81
CA TYR A 70 -1.11 -3.52 0.05
C TYR A 70 -1.12 -2.14 0.75
N VAL A 71 0.05 -1.54 0.94
CA VAL A 71 0.20 -0.24 1.61
C VAL A 71 0.75 0.81 0.66
N TYR A 72 0.22 2.03 0.75
CA TYR A 72 0.71 3.18 0.00
C TYR A 72 0.87 4.40 0.90
N ALA A 73 1.94 5.17 0.70
CA ALA A 73 2.21 6.38 1.48
C ALA A 73 1.42 7.57 0.93
N GLN A 74 0.95 8.43 1.83
CA GLN A 74 0.31 9.69 1.47
C GLN A 74 1.29 10.63 0.78
N GLU A 75 2.53 10.65 1.23
CA GLU A 75 3.62 11.45 0.66
C GLU A 75 3.90 11.05 -0.80
N ASP A 76 3.74 9.77 -1.14
CA ASP A 76 3.84 9.27 -2.52
C ASP A 76 2.62 9.65 -3.35
N ALA A 77 1.42 9.59 -2.76
CA ALA A 77 0.20 10.01 -3.43
C ALA A 77 0.20 11.53 -3.71
N ASP A 78 0.71 12.34 -2.79
CA ASP A 78 0.83 13.80 -2.95
C ASP A 78 1.80 14.15 -4.09
N PHE A 79 2.93 13.43 -4.18
CA PHE A 79 3.82 13.55 -5.33
C PHE A 79 3.07 13.29 -6.64
N TRP A 80 2.32 12.20 -6.74
CA TRP A 80 1.57 11.89 -7.97
C TRP A 80 0.42 12.85 -8.24
N SER A 81 -0.23 13.35 -7.19
CA SER A 81 -1.29 14.35 -7.29
C SER A 81 -0.76 15.62 -7.95
N ALA A 82 0.44 16.07 -7.55
CA ALA A 82 1.13 17.19 -8.17
C ALA A 82 1.54 16.90 -9.63
N GLU A 83 2.14 15.73 -9.89
CA GLU A 83 2.59 15.31 -11.22
C GLU A 83 1.44 15.13 -12.23
N LEU A 84 0.24 14.80 -11.75
CA LEU A 84 -0.95 14.56 -12.57
C LEU A 84 -1.93 15.73 -12.56
N GLY A 85 -1.71 16.74 -11.71
CA GLY A 85 -2.61 17.89 -11.56
C GLY A 85 -4.02 17.51 -11.09
N ARG A 86 -4.19 16.43 -10.31
CA ARG A 86 -5.49 15.94 -9.85
C ARG A 86 -5.41 15.28 -8.49
N ASN A 87 -6.48 15.39 -7.71
CA ASN A 87 -6.58 14.70 -6.43
C ASN A 87 -6.59 13.18 -6.60
N LEU A 88 -5.79 12.48 -5.76
CA LEU A 88 -5.67 11.02 -5.75
C LEU A 88 -6.15 10.48 -4.39
N PRO A 89 -7.46 10.18 -4.24
CA PRO A 89 -8.02 9.75 -2.96
C PRO A 89 -7.42 8.43 -2.48
N PRO A 90 -7.53 8.10 -1.18
CA PRO A 90 -7.14 6.78 -0.70
C PRO A 90 -7.88 5.65 -1.42
N GLY A 91 -7.17 4.56 -1.69
CA GLY A 91 -7.62 3.42 -2.47
C GLY A 91 -7.38 3.55 -3.98
N TRP A 92 -6.99 4.74 -4.46
CA TRP A 92 -6.81 5.00 -5.90
C TRP A 92 -5.71 4.13 -6.55
N PHE A 93 -4.66 3.77 -5.81
CA PHE A 93 -3.60 2.88 -6.30
C PHE A 93 -3.96 1.40 -6.14
N GLY A 94 -5.16 1.11 -5.61
CA GLY A 94 -5.63 -0.22 -5.24
C GLY A 94 -5.13 -0.67 -3.87
N GLU A 95 -4.60 0.24 -3.05
CA GLU A 95 -4.08 -0.05 -1.71
C GLU A 95 -5.18 -0.39 -0.72
N ASN A 96 -4.82 -1.19 0.28
CA ASN A 96 -5.65 -1.50 1.43
C ASN A 96 -5.46 -0.49 2.55
N LEU A 97 -4.22 -0.01 2.75
CA LEU A 97 -3.92 1.00 3.76
C LEU A 97 -3.22 2.19 3.10
N ARG A 98 -3.80 3.37 3.28
CA ARG A 98 -3.09 4.63 3.08
C ARG A 98 -2.44 5.02 4.42
N VAL A 99 -1.15 5.26 4.43
CA VAL A 99 -0.39 5.63 5.64
C VAL A 99 0.37 6.93 5.45
N THR A 100 0.79 7.56 6.54
CA THR A 100 1.71 8.72 6.54
C THR A 100 2.77 8.56 7.62
N GLY A 101 3.83 9.35 7.58
CA GLY A 101 4.86 9.41 8.63
C GLY A 101 5.83 8.23 8.63
N ILE A 102 5.76 7.37 7.60
CA ILE A 102 6.68 6.23 7.40
C ILE A 102 7.06 6.13 5.93
N ASP A 103 8.36 6.01 5.65
CA ASP A 103 8.86 5.76 4.30
C ASP A 103 8.65 4.27 3.94
N VAL A 104 7.54 3.99 3.30
CA VAL A 104 7.14 2.63 2.90
C VAL A 104 8.04 2.04 1.81
N ASN A 105 8.77 2.85 1.04
CA ASN A 105 9.67 2.38 -0.01
C ASN A 105 11.09 2.08 0.54
N ALA A 106 11.46 2.72 1.66
CA ALA A 106 12.66 2.40 2.44
C ALA A 106 12.45 1.31 3.50
N ALA A 107 11.22 0.79 3.64
CA ALA A 107 10.92 -0.38 4.44
C ALA A 107 11.72 -1.59 3.95
N VAL A 108 12.19 -2.42 4.87
CA VAL A 108 13.04 -3.59 4.55
C VAL A 108 12.20 -4.86 4.45
N ILE A 109 12.55 -5.77 3.52
CA ILE A 109 11.91 -7.09 3.48
C ILE A 109 12.15 -7.83 4.81
N GLY A 110 11.07 -8.30 5.44
CA GLY A 110 11.08 -8.91 6.77
C GLY A 110 10.93 -7.90 7.92
N GLU A 111 10.87 -6.60 7.65
CA GLU A 111 10.53 -5.58 8.65
C GLU A 111 9.12 -5.83 9.18
N ARG A 112 8.93 -5.73 10.50
CA ARG A 112 7.65 -5.96 11.15
C ARG A 112 7.09 -4.69 11.73
N TRP A 113 5.81 -4.45 11.46
CA TRP A 113 5.08 -3.31 11.98
C TRP A 113 3.98 -3.77 12.91
N ARG A 114 3.76 -2.98 13.96
CA ARG A 114 2.51 -3.00 14.72
C ARG A 114 1.60 -1.89 14.21
N ILE A 115 0.35 -2.24 13.92
CA ILE A 115 -0.70 -1.31 13.50
C ILE A 115 -1.81 -1.36 14.55
N GLY A 116 -2.15 -0.20 15.08
CA GLY A 116 -3.07 -0.09 16.21
C GLY A 116 -2.54 -0.86 17.43
N ASP A 117 -3.45 -1.52 18.15
CA ASP A 117 -3.12 -2.20 19.40
C ASP A 117 -2.54 -3.61 19.18
N THR A 118 -3.08 -4.36 18.21
CA THR A 118 -2.86 -5.82 18.14
C THR A 118 -2.38 -6.34 16.80
N VAL A 119 -2.52 -5.61 15.69
CA VAL A 119 -2.19 -6.14 14.37
C VAL A 119 -0.68 -6.09 14.18
N GLU A 120 -0.07 -7.24 13.90
CA GLU A 120 1.34 -7.33 13.52
C GLU A 120 1.46 -7.84 12.10
N VAL A 121 2.26 -7.14 11.30
CA VAL A 121 2.45 -7.42 9.88
C VAL A 121 3.94 -7.45 9.55
N GLU A 122 4.30 -8.16 8.49
CA GLU A 122 5.67 -8.24 7.99
C GLU A 122 5.71 -7.82 6.52
N VAL A 123 6.68 -6.96 6.18
CA VAL A 123 6.95 -6.49 4.82
C VAL A 123 7.48 -7.64 3.97
N THR A 124 6.85 -7.90 2.82
CA THR A 124 7.20 -9.08 2.01
C THR A 124 7.85 -8.72 0.68
N SER A 125 7.24 -7.82 -0.08
CA SER A 125 7.62 -7.57 -1.47
C SER A 125 7.12 -6.22 -1.98
N PRO A 126 7.79 -5.61 -2.97
CA PRO A 126 7.28 -4.42 -3.62
C PRO A 126 6.00 -4.71 -4.42
N ARG A 127 5.15 -3.69 -4.56
CA ARG A 127 4.10 -3.70 -5.58
C ARG A 127 4.71 -3.65 -6.98
N THR A 128 4.46 -4.69 -7.78
CA THR A 128 4.87 -4.71 -9.20
C THR A 128 3.75 -4.19 -10.10
N PRO A 129 3.83 -2.96 -10.66
CA PRO A 129 2.73 -2.40 -11.46
C PRO A 129 2.34 -3.33 -12.60
N CYS A 130 1.04 -3.61 -12.72
CA CYS A 130 0.47 -4.57 -13.68
C CYS A 130 -0.38 -3.85 -14.74
N GLN A 131 -0.80 -4.58 -15.79
CA GLN A 131 -1.62 -3.99 -16.85
C GLN A 131 -2.97 -3.49 -16.35
N THR A 132 -3.59 -4.18 -15.37
CA THR A 132 -4.84 -3.72 -14.74
C THR A 132 -4.63 -2.38 -14.03
N PHE A 133 -3.51 -2.21 -13.31
CA PHE A 133 -3.15 -0.93 -12.71
C PHE A 133 -2.92 0.15 -13.77
N ALA A 134 -2.24 -0.19 -14.87
CA ALA A 134 -2.05 0.73 -15.99
C ALA A 134 -3.37 1.26 -16.54
N ARG A 135 -4.34 0.36 -16.77
CA ARG A 135 -5.67 0.71 -17.30
C ARG A 135 -6.49 1.50 -16.30
N TRP A 136 -6.44 1.13 -15.02
CA TRP A 136 -7.20 1.80 -13.96
C TRP A 136 -6.71 3.23 -13.73
N VAL A 137 -5.42 3.37 -13.48
CA VAL A 137 -4.81 4.65 -13.11
C VAL A 137 -4.55 5.54 -14.33
N GLY A 138 -3.91 4.96 -15.33
CA GLY A 138 -3.43 5.71 -16.49
C GLY A 138 -4.53 5.95 -17.53
N GLY A 139 -5.55 5.08 -17.57
CA GLY A 139 -6.55 5.12 -18.64
C GLY A 139 -5.90 5.06 -20.02
N GLN A 140 -6.58 5.63 -21.01
CA GLN A 140 -5.99 5.90 -22.33
C GLN A 140 -5.14 7.18 -22.33
N ASP A 141 -5.25 7.99 -21.27
CA ASP A 141 -4.77 9.38 -21.24
C ASP A 141 -3.35 9.52 -20.67
N GLU A 142 -2.79 8.47 -20.06
CA GLU A 142 -1.41 8.44 -19.55
C GLU A 142 -0.54 7.36 -20.22
N PRO A 143 -0.20 7.50 -21.52
CA PRO A 143 0.73 6.60 -22.19
C PRO A 143 2.05 6.46 -21.40
N GLY A 144 2.48 5.22 -21.19
CA GLY A 144 3.73 4.94 -20.48
C GLY A 144 3.65 5.07 -18.97
N TRP A 145 2.46 5.23 -18.37
CA TRP A 145 2.26 5.33 -16.91
C TRP A 145 3.05 4.28 -16.12
N VAL A 146 2.99 3.00 -16.50
CA VAL A 146 3.71 1.92 -15.81
C VAL A 146 5.22 2.17 -15.76
N LYS A 147 5.80 2.72 -16.84
CA LYS A 147 7.23 3.05 -16.90
C LYS A 147 7.54 4.24 -16.00
N ARG A 148 6.70 5.30 -16.04
CA ARG A 148 6.84 6.48 -15.16
C ARG A 148 6.74 6.10 -13.69
N PHE A 149 5.72 5.31 -13.34
CA PHE A 149 5.50 4.81 -11.98
C PHE A 149 6.67 3.95 -11.48
N ALA A 150 7.14 3.02 -12.31
CA ALA A 150 8.30 2.19 -11.98
C ALA A 150 9.59 3.01 -11.83
N ALA A 151 9.80 4.03 -12.67
CA ALA A 151 10.97 4.90 -12.62
C ALA A 151 10.99 5.78 -11.37
N ALA A 152 9.83 6.28 -10.94
CA ALA A 152 9.70 7.09 -9.73
C ALA A 152 10.01 6.29 -8.45
N GLY A 153 9.83 4.96 -8.46
CA GLY A 153 10.15 4.11 -7.31
C GLY A 153 9.23 4.28 -6.10
N ARG A 154 8.04 4.86 -6.30
CA ARG A 154 7.00 5.11 -5.29
C ARG A 154 5.95 4.02 -5.33
N LEU A 155 6.33 2.83 -4.89
CA LEU A 155 5.63 1.58 -5.18
C LEU A 155 4.72 1.14 -4.04
N GLY A 156 5.19 1.30 -2.80
CA GLY A 156 4.59 0.69 -1.63
C GLY A 156 4.84 -0.83 -1.51
N PRO A 157 4.81 -1.37 -0.28
CA PRO A 157 4.95 -2.79 0.00
C PRO A 157 3.62 -3.55 0.01
N TYR A 158 3.72 -4.84 -0.28
CA TYR A 158 2.81 -5.84 0.27
C TYR A 158 3.27 -6.29 1.65
N LEU A 159 2.30 -6.59 2.50
CA LEU A 159 2.49 -7.09 3.85
C LEU A 159 1.74 -8.42 4.04
N LYS A 160 2.32 -9.31 4.86
CA LYS A 160 1.61 -10.47 5.41
C LYS A 160 1.20 -10.21 6.85
N VAL A 161 0.09 -10.80 7.29
CA VAL A 161 -0.41 -10.67 8.65
C VAL A 161 0.19 -11.76 9.53
N LEU A 162 0.97 -11.37 10.54
CA LEU A 162 1.53 -12.26 11.56
C LEU A 162 0.57 -12.43 12.74
N GLN A 163 -0.04 -11.34 13.19
CA GLN A 163 -1.05 -11.33 14.25
C GLN A 163 -2.31 -10.61 13.77
N THR A 164 -3.44 -11.33 13.83
CA THR A 164 -4.74 -10.81 13.41
C THR A 164 -5.31 -9.81 14.42
N GLY A 165 -6.15 -8.91 13.95
CA GLY A 165 -6.82 -7.91 14.78
C GLY A 165 -7.69 -7.02 13.93
N GLU A 166 -7.99 -5.83 14.43
CA GLU A 166 -8.70 -4.79 13.70
C GLU A 166 -7.77 -3.63 13.35
N VAL A 167 -7.97 -3.07 12.17
CA VAL A 167 -7.32 -1.82 11.74
C VAL A 167 -8.39 -0.78 11.43
N ARG A 168 -8.13 0.48 11.75
CA ARG A 168 -8.99 1.62 11.43
C ARG A 168 -8.15 2.86 11.08
N ALA A 169 -8.76 3.86 10.46
CA ALA A 169 -8.13 5.17 10.31
C ALA A 169 -7.79 5.76 11.69
N GLY A 170 -6.63 6.41 11.79
CA GLY A 170 -6.05 6.92 13.03
C GLY A 170 -5.18 5.92 13.80
N ASP A 171 -5.14 4.65 13.39
CA ASP A 171 -4.26 3.67 14.05
C ASP A 171 -2.80 4.00 13.82
N ARG A 172 -2.01 4.00 14.90
CA ARG A 172 -0.56 4.19 14.81
C ARG A 172 0.09 3.03 14.06
N VAL A 173 1.06 3.35 13.21
CA VAL A 173 2.02 2.39 12.65
C VAL A 173 3.34 2.52 13.43
N ALA A 174 3.90 1.40 13.87
CA ALA A 174 5.19 1.37 14.56
C ALA A 174 6.05 0.23 14.03
N VAL A 175 7.28 0.53 13.63
CA VAL A 175 8.28 -0.50 13.32
C VAL A 175 8.71 -1.15 14.64
N ILE A 176 8.43 -2.44 14.79
CA ILE A 176 8.75 -3.22 16.01
C ILE A 176 9.94 -4.15 15.81
N HIS A 177 10.30 -4.44 14.56
CA HIS A 177 11.48 -5.20 14.20
C HIS A 177 11.94 -4.79 12.81
N ARG A 178 13.25 -4.61 12.62
CA ARG A 178 13.85 -4.35 11.31
C ARG A 178 15.06 -5.29 11.14
N PRO A 179 15.05 -6.19 10.15
CA PRO A 179 16.16 -7.10 9.93
C PRO A 179 17.37 -6.38 9.33
N ASP A 180 18.57 -6.79 9.75
CA ASP A 180 19.83 -6.26 9.23
C ASP A 180 20.17 -6.85 7.86
N GLY A 181 20.71 -6.02 6.96
CA GLY A 181 21.28 -6.46 5.67
C GLY A 181 20.27 -6.92 4.61
N ALA A 182 18.97 -6.95 4.93
CA ALA A 182 17.92 -7.22 3.95
C ALA A 182 17.69 -6.00 3.04
N PRO A 183 17.29 -6.20 1.77
CA PRO A 183 17.04 -5.09 0.85
C PRO A 183 15.76 -4.34 1.22
N THR A 184 15.76 -3.05 0.96
CA THR A 184 14.54 -2.23 0.96
C THR A 184 13.59 -2.64 -0.16
N ILE A 185 12.34 -2.22 -0.06
CA ILE A 185 11.31 -2.39 -1.10
C ILE A 185 11.80 -1.85 -2.44
N LEU A 186 12.36 -0.64 -2.45
CA LEU A 186 12.86 -0.02 -3.67
C LEU A 186 14.07 -0.77 -4.26
N GLU A 187 15.02 -1.20 -3.43
CA GLU A 187 16.18 -1.99 -3.88
C GLU A 187 15.75 -3.33 -4.45
N SER A 188 14.84 -4.03 -3.76
CA SER A 188 14.30 -5.32 -4.20
C SER A 188 13.61 -5.20 -5.57
N PHE A 189 12.79 -4.18 -5.75
CA PHE A 189 12.14 -3.90 -7.03
C PHE A 189 13.15 -3.64 -8.15
N ARG A 190 14.16 -2.80 -7.90
CA ARG A 190 15.20 -2.48 -8.88
C ARG A 190 15.99 -3.72 -9.30
N ARG A 191 16.34 -4.59 -8.34
CA ARG A 191 17.04 -5.86 -8.62
C ARG A 191 16.23 -6.82 -9.50
N SER A 192 14.91 -6.86 -9.36
CA SER A 192 14.07 -7.73 -10.20
C SER A 192 13.89 -7.26 -11.66
N ARG A 193 14.40 -6.06 -12.00
CA ARG A 193 14.26 -5.45 -13.32
C ARG A 193 15.56 -5.35 -14.11
N GLY A 194 16.70 -5.60 -13.47
CA GLY A 194 18.02 -5.73 -14.12
C GLY A 194 18.27 -7.18 -14.51
#